data_AF-A0AAU3NMI4-F1
#
_entry.id   AF-A0AAU3NMI4-F1
#
_cell.length_a   1.000
_cell.length_b   1.000
_cell.length_c   1.000
_cell.angle_alpha   90.00
_cell.angle_beta   90.00
_cell.angle_gamma   90.00
#
_symmetry.space_group_name_H-M   'P 1'
#
loop_
_entity.id
_entity.type
_entity.pdbx_description
1 polymer ?
#
loop_
_entity_poly.entity_id
_entity_poly.type
_entity_poly.pdbx_seq_one_letter_code
_entity_poly.pdbx_strand_id
1 'polypeptide(L)'
;MSELPPDPLRLRAILAHLDRQLADTETIATYLRLQRDTVRQALTAVERQERGRQQLPRPQPPALEAPAQPSRRPPNAPTGVGRGFMLEMKRHPKDPRPGYLHVDDCTMANQKTSPISLEQFRVGLKDSENLEPCAFCRPEDKLSDAPS
;
A
#
# COMPACT_ATOMS: atom_id res chain seq x y z
N MET A 1 1.17 -31.36 48.52
CA MET A 1 1.33 -32.24 47.34
C MET A 1 -0.04 -32.77 47.01
N SER A 2 -0.53 -32.60 45.79
CA SER A 2 -1.91 -32.94 45.45
C SER A 2 -2.13 -34.43 45.60
N GLU A 3 -2.97 -34.80 46.57
CA GLU A 3 -3.39 -36.19 46.79
C GLU A 3 -4.31 -36.58 45.63
N LEU A 4 -3.73 -37.32 44.69
CA LEU A 4 -4.49 -37.95 43.62
C LEU A 4 -5.46 -38.97 44.23
N PRO A 5 -6.69 -39.09 43.69
CA PRO A 5 -7.65 -40.07 44.18
C PRO A 5 -7.07 -41.49 44.03
N PRO A 6 -7.23 -42.39 45.02
CA PRO A 6 -6.66 -43.74 44.96
C PRO A 6 -7.39 -44.66 43.97
N ASP A 7 -8.59 -44.28 43.51
CA ASP A 7 -9.41 -45.07 42.59
C ASP A 7 -8.82 -45.09 41.16
N PRO A 8 -8.45 -46.27 40.63
CA PRO A 8 -7.82 -46.38 39.32
C PRO A 8 -8.73 -45.96 38.16
N LEU A 9 -10.05 -46.12 38.27
CA LEU A 9 -10.99 -45.69 37.22
C LEU A 9 -11.01 -44.16 37.12
N ARG A 10 -11.11 -43.48 38.26
CA ARG A 10 -11.04 -42.02 38.33
C ARG A 10 -9.71 -41.47 37.83
N LEU A 11 -8.58 -42.11 38.15
CA LEU A 11 -7.27 -41.71 37.63
C LEU A 11 -7.18 -41.81 36.10
N ARG A 12 -7.71 -42.89 35.50
CA ARG A 12 -7.76 -43.02 34.03
C ARG A 12 -8.62 -41.93 33.38
N ALA A 13 -9.75 -41.59 33.98
CA ALA A 13 -10.60 -40.52 33.48
C ALA A 13 -9.89 -39.15 33.55
N ILE A 14 -9.15 -38.88 34.63
CA ILE A 14 -8.34 -37.66 34.78
C ILE A 14 -7.25 -37.63 33.71
N LEU A 15 -6.50 -38.72 33.49
CA LEU A 15 -5.47 -38.78 32.45
C LEU A 15 -6.06 -38.53 31.05
N ALA A 16 -7.15 -39.20 30.70
CA ALA A 16 -7.81 -38.99 29.39
C ALA A 16 -8.28 -37.55 29.19
N HIS A 17 -8.71 -36.88 30.26
CA HIS A 17 -9.05 -35.46 30.21
C HIS A 17 -7.82 -34.58 29.99
N LEU A 18 -6.74 -34.83 30.74
CA LEU A 18 -5.49 -34.08 30.61
C LEU A 18 -4.86 -34.28 29.22
N ASP A 19 -4.85 -35.50 28.69
CA ASP A 19 -4.36 -35.79 27.34
C ASP A 19 -5.14 -34.99 26.28
N ARG A 20 -6.46 -34.90 26.44
CA ARG A 20 -7.30 -34.08 25.56
C ARG A 20 -6.94 -32.59 25.68
N GLN A 21 -6.80 -32.07 26.90
CA GLN A 21 -6.42 -30.67 27.12
C GLN A 21 -5.03 -30.34 26.55
N LEU A 22 -4.08 -31.27 26.66
CA LEU A 22 -2.75 -31.12 26.07
C LEU A 22 -2.85 -31.07 24.54
N ALA A 23 -3.60 -31.98 23.91
CA ALA A 23 -3.81 -31.98 22.47
C ALA A 23 -4.49 -30.70 21.94
N ASP A 24 -5.49 -30.20 22.67
CA ASP A 24 -6.17 -28.93 22.33
C ASP A 24 -5.18 -27.75 22.43
N THR A 25 -4.38 -27.71 23.50
CA THR A 25 -3.38 -26.67 23.71
C THR A 25 -2.28 -26.72 22.65
N GLU A 26 -1.83 -27.91 22.24
CA GLU A 26 -0.87 -28.10 21.15
C GLU A 26 -1.41 -27.62 19.81
N THR A 27 -2.70 -27.83 19.56
CA THR A 27 -3.38 -27.33 18.35
C THR A 27 -3.36 -25.79 18.32
N ILE A 28 -3.75 -25.15 19.43
CA ILE A 28 -3.71 -23.68 19.56
C ILE A 28 -2.28 -23.17 19.42
N ALA A 29 -1.31 -23.80 20.10
CA ALA A 29 0.09 -23.42 20.03
C ALA A 29 0.65 -23.52 18.60
N THR A 30 0.25 -24.56 17.85
CA THR A 30 0.62 -24.74 16.44
C THR A 30 0.07 -23.61 15.59
N TYR A 31 -1.22 -23.29 15.74
CA TYR A 31 -1.85 -22.21 14.99
C TYR A 31 -1.19 -20.86 15.27
N LEU A 32 -0.93 -20.54 16.54
CA LEU A 32 -0.29 -19.28 16.93
C LEU A 32 1.16 -19.19 16.42
N ARG A 33 1.90 -20.30 16.37
CA ARG A 33 3.25 -20.33 15.76
C ARG A 33 3.19 -19.99 14.28
N LEU A 34 2.26 -20.60 13.53
CA LEU A 34 2.06 -20.30 12.12
C LEU A 34 1.74 -18.81 11.90
N GLN A 35 0.78 -18.26 12.66
CA GLN A 35 0.44 -16.84 12.60
C GLN A 35 1.64 -15.95 12.91
N ARG A 36 2.39 -16.24 13.96
CA ARG A 36 3.59 -15.49 14.35
C ARG A 36 4.63 -15.49 13.23
N ASP A 37 4.84 -16.62 12.58
CA ASP A 37 5.83 -16.74 11.52
C ASP A 37 5.39 -15.97 10.26
N THR A 38 4.09 -15.99 9.92
CA THR A 38 3.52 -15.11 8.88
C THR A 38 3.75 -13.63 9.20
N VAL A 39 3.49 -13.20 10.44
CA VAL A 39 3.71 -11.81 10.86
C VAL A 39 5.19 -11.42 10.77
N ARG A 40 6.11 -12.31 11.19
CA ARG A 40 7.56 -12.08 11.08
C ARG A 40 8.03 -11.94 9.63
N GLN A 41 7.51 -12.76 8.73
CA GLN A 41 7.83 -12.66 7.31
C GLN A 41 7.33 -11.33 6.73
N ALA A 42 6.10 -10.93 7.04
CA ALA A 42 5.55 -9.66 6.60
C ALA A 42 6.37 -8.48 7.13
N LEU A 43 6.76 -8.50 8.41
CA LEU A 43 7.62 -7.47 9.01
C LEU A 43 8.96 -7.37 8.29
N THR A 44 9.61 -8.52 8.02
CA THR A 44 10.89 -8.56 7.30
C THR A 44 10.77 -7.98 5.89
N ALA A 45 9.66 -8.25 5.19
CA ALA A 45 9.40 -7.69 3.86
C ALA A 45 9.28 -6.16 3.91
N VAL A 46 8.55 -5.62 4.89
CA VAL A 46 8.42 -4.17 5.10
C VAL A 46 9.78 -3.54 5.42
N GLU A 47 10.55 -4.12 6.33
CA GLU A 47 11.88 -3.61 6.69
C GLU A 47 12.83 -3.56 5.47
N ARG A 48 12.80 -4.59 4.61
CA ARG A 48 13.58 -4.61 3.37
C ARG A 48 13.13 -3.53 2.39
N GLN A 49 11.82 -3.33 2.24
CA GLN A 49 11.29 -2.28 1.39
C GLN A 49 11.72 -0.89 1.86
N GLU A 50 11.67 -0.64 3.15
CA GLU A 50 12.08 0.65 3.73
C GLU A 50 13.59 0.88 3.59
N ARG A 51 14.42 -0.15 3.78
CA ARG A 51 15.87 -0.06 3.47
C ARG A 51 16.12 0.20 1.99
N GLY A 52 15.41 -0.47 1.09
CA GLY A 52 15.49 -0.24 -0.35
C GLY A 52 15.12 1.19 -0.73
N ARG A 53 14.05 1.74 -0.14
CA ARG A 53 13.64 3.15 -0.31
C ARG A 53 14.68 4.14 0.17
N GLN A 54 15.37 3.85 1.26
CA GLN A 54 16.44 4.70 1.81
C GLN A 54 17.74 4.59 0.99
N GLN A 55 17.96 3.49 0.27
CA GLN A 55 19.15 3.24 -0.54
C GLN A 55 19.02 3.69 -2.00
N LEU A 56 17.84 4.11 -2.46
CA LEU A 56 17.75 4.80 -3.74
C LEU A 56 18.59 6.09 -3.66
N PRO A 57 19.55 6.31 -4.57
CA PRO A 57 20.29 7.56 -4.62
C PRO A 57 19.27 8.69 -4.77
N ARG A 58 19.30 9.64 -3.83
CA ARG A 58 18.63 10.93 -4.02
C ARG A 58 19.11 11.44 -5.38
N PRO A 59 18.23 11.76 -6.36
CA PRO A 59 18.68 12.36 -7.61
C PRO A 59 19.47 13.61 -7.23
N GLN A 60 20.79 13.58 -7.44
CA GLN A 60 21.60 14.76 -7.25
C GLN A 60 21.11 15.75 -8.32
N PRO A 61 20.66 16.97 -7.94
CA PRO A 61 20.47 18.01 -8.94
C PRO A 61 21.83 18.19 -9.64
N PRO A 62 21.88 18.15 -10.98
CA PRO A 62 23.14 18.31 -11.69
C PRO A 62 23.74 19.66 -11.31
N ALA A 63 24.97 19.62 -10.81
CA ALA A 63 25.75 20.81 -10.55
C ALA A 63 25.89 21.58 -11.87
N LEU A 64 25.30 22.77 -11.88
CA LEU A 64 25.39 23.75 -12.95
C LEU A 64 26.85 24.16 -13.13
N GLU A 65 27.50 23.64 -14.16
CA GLU A 65 28.42 24.45 -14.96
C GLU A 65 28.12 24.24 -16.45
N ALA A 66 28.02 25.37 -17.16
CA ALA A 66 27.82 25.55 -18.60
C ALA A 66 26.37 25.48 -19.14
N PRO A 67 26.13 26.14 -20.29
CA PRO A 67 25.52 27.44 -20.40
C PRO A 67 24.02 27.33 -20.68
N ALA A 68 23.31 28.44 -20.48
CA ALA A 68 21.88 28.63 -20.68
C ALA A 68 21.32 27.92 -21.94
N GLN A 69 20.88 26.68 -21.77
CA GLN A 69 19.88 26.07 -22.63
C GLN A 69 18.55 26.28 -21.92
N PRO A 70 17.50 26.82 -22.59
CA PRO A 70 16.17 26.80 -22.03
C PRO A 70 15.75 25.32 -21.93
N SER A 71 16.01 24.73 -20.76
CA SER A 71 15.51 23.41 -20.40
C SER A 71 14.01 23.45 -20.58
N ARG A 72 13.53 22.80 -21.65
CA ARG A 72 12.12 22.43 -21.77
C ARG A 72 11.81 21.61 -20.53
N ARG A 73 11.13 22.25 -19.57
CA ARG A 73 10.49 21.57 -18.43
C ARG A 73 9.83 20.30 -18.97
N PRO A 74 9.94 19.13 -18.30
CA PRO A 74 9.03 18.05 -18.62
C PRO A 74 7.61 18.63 -18.52
N PRO A 75 6.74 18.45 -19.52
CA PRO A 75 5.51 19.21 -19.68
C PRO A 75 4.51 19.04 -18.51
N ASN A 76 4.80 18.14 -17.56
CA ASN A 76 3.92 17.77 -16.46
C ASN A 76 4.60 17.88 -15.08
N ALA A 77 5.64 18.70 -14.93
CA ALA A 77 6.06 19.09 -13.59
C ALA A 77 4.90 19.83 -12.90
N PRO A 78 4.56 19.53 -11.64
CA PRO A 78 3.48 20.21 -10.93
C PRO A 78 3.79 21.71 -10.96
N THR A 79 2.97 22.46 -11.70
CA THR A 79 3.24 23.89 -11.92
C THR A 79 2.72 24.72 -10.75
N GLY A 80 1.84 24.16 -9.91
CA GLY A 80 1.16 24.89 -8.84
C GLY A 80 0.22 25.97 -9.39
N VAL A 81 -0.26 25.79 -10.63
CA VAL A 81 -1.10 26.76 -11.37
C VAL A 81 -2.44 26.13 -11.79
N GLY A 82 -2.85 25.01 -11.20
CA GLY A 82 -4.19 24.42 -11.42
C GLY A 82 -4.40 23.76 -12.79
N ARG A 83 -3.33 23.32 -13.47
CA ARG A 83 -3.40 22.73 -14.84
C ARG A 83 -2.67 21.40 -15.00
N GLY A 84 -2.03 20.91 -13.94
CA GLY A 84 -1.42 19.58 -13.92
C GLY A 84 -2.43 18.50 -13.57
N PHE A 85 -2.17 17.27 -13.99
CA PHE A 85 -2.94 16.10 -13.59
C PHE A 85 -2.09 15.22 -12.68
N MET A 86 -2.73 14.60 -11.71
CA MET A 86 -2.09 13.72 -10.74
C MET A 86 -2.81 12.39 -10.68
N LEU A 87 -2.06 11.32 -10.46
CA LEU A 87 -2.58 9.97 -10.25
C LEU A 87 -2.27 9.53 -8.82
N GLU A 88 -3.32 9.16 -8.11
CA GLU A 88 -3.26 8.42 -6.86
C GLU A 88 -3.32 6.93 -7.19
N MET A 89 -2.21 6.22 -6.98
CA MET A 89 -2.15 4.78 -7.26
C MET A 89 -2.94 3.97 -6.22
N LYS A 90 -3.39 2.77 -6.63
CA LYS A 90 -3.93 1.77 -5.70
C LYS A 90 -2.94 1.51 -4.57
N ARG A 91 -3.46 1.35 -3.35
CA ARG A 91 -2.65 1.06 -2.16
C ARG A 91 -1.87 -0.26 -2.28
N HIS A 92 -2.45 -1.24 -2.99
CA HIS A 92 -1.81 -2.51 -3.34
C HIS A 92 -2.36 -3.03 -4.68
N PRO A 93 -1.62 -3.83 -5.48
CA PRO A 93 -2.11 -4.44 -6.72
C PRO A 93 -3.39 -5.30 -6.62
N LYS A 94 -3.80 -5.69 -5.40
CA LYS A 94 -5.01 -6.48 -5.12
C LYS A 94 -6.09 -5.67 -4.39
N ASP A 95 -5.90 -4.36 -4.25
CA ASP A 95 -6.89 -3.51 -3.59
C ASP A 95 -8.14 -3.39 -4.47
N PRO A 96 -9.35 -3.66 -3.91
CA PRO A 96 -10.59 -3.51 -4.66
C PRO A 96 -10.91 -2.06 -5.02
N ARG A 97 -10.28 -1.07 -4.36
CA ARG A 97 -10.48 0.34 -4.69
C ARG A 97 -9.64 0.72 -5.93
N PRO A 98 -10.22 1.42 -6.90
CA PRO A 98 -9.47 1.94 -8.04
C PRO A 98 -8.44 2.99 -7.59
N GLY A 99 -7.46 3.26 -8.46
CA GLY A 99 -6.66 4.47 -8.32
C GLY A 99 -7.51 5.69 -8.65
N TYR A 100 -7.16 6.85 -8.10
CA TYR A 100 -7.92 8.08 -8.34
C TYR A 100 -7.12 9.05 -9.21
N LEU A 101 -7.77 9.61 -10.22
CA LEU A 101 -7.23 10.71 -11.02
C LEU A 101 -7.63 12.03 -10.37
N HIS A 102 -6.67 12.94 -10.24
CA HIS A 102 -6.80 14.24 -9.59
C HIS A 102 -6.26 15.36 -10.48
N VAL A 103 -6.64 16.60 -10.21
CA VAL A 103 -5.91 17.79 -10.68
C VAL A 103 -4.84 18.18 -9.66
N ASP A 104 -3.81 18.89 -10.09
CA ASP A 104 -2.66 19.33 -9.27
C ASP A 104 -3.04 20.13 -8.02
N ASP A 105 -4.15 20.85 -8.04
CA ASP A 105 -4.67 21.62 -6.88
C ASP A 105 -5.62 20.81 -5.96
N CYS A 106 -5.77 19.50 -6.14
CA CYS A 106 -6.64 18.69 -5.28
C CYS A 106 -6.01 18.47 -3.89
N THR A 107 -6.62 19.07 -2.86
CA THR A 107 -6.24 18.88 -1.45
C THR A 107 -6.75 17.58 -0.83
N MET A 108 -7.63 16.85 -1.55
CA MET A 108 -8.23 15.60 -1.09
C MET A 108 -7.42 14.35 -1.48
N ALA A 109 -6.28 14.54 -2.14
CA ALA A 109 -5.33 13.46 -2.38
C ALA A 109 -4.82 12.92 -1.03
N ASN A 110 -5.28 11.73 -0.66
CA ASN A 110 -5.05 11.16 0.67
C ASN A 110 -3.75 10.32 0.72
N GLN A 111 -3.15 10.05 -0.45
CA GLN A 111 -1.99 9.18 -0.62
C GLN A 111 -0.92 9.81 -1.51
N LYS A 112 0.17 9.06 -1.74
CA LYS A 112 1.27 9.46 -2.62
C LYS A 112 0.77 9.62 -4.07
N THR A 113 0.58 10.86 -4.48
CA THR A 113 0.24 11.21 -5.87
C THR A 113 1.49 11.31 -6.72
N SER A 114 1.36 10.85 -7.97
CA SER A 114 2.39 11.02 -9.00
C SER A 114 1.86 11.96 -10.08
N PRO A 115 2.64 12.96 -10.53
CA PRO A 115 2.22 13.80 -11.64
C PRO A 115 2.15 12.97 -12.93
N ILE A 116 1.09 13.19 -13.71
CA ILE A 116 0.85 12.50 -14.98
C ILE A 116 0.56 13.52 -16.08
N SER A 117 0.79 13.12 -17.33
CA SER A 117 0.47 13.95 -18.50
C SER A 117 -1.01 13.99 -18.82
N LEU A 118 -1.43 15.01 -19.57
CA LEU A 118 -2.79 15.08 -20.14
C LEU A 118 -3.11 13.83 -20.99
N GLU A 119 -2.15 13.32 -21.74
CA GLU A 119 -2.33 12.10 -22.55
C GLU A 119 -2.49 10.87 -21.67
N GLN A 120 -1.68 10.74 -20.61
CA GLN A 120 -1.79 9.67 -19.62
C GLN A 120 -3.12 9.74 -18.87
N PHE A 121 -3.58 10.95 -18.55
CA PHE A 121 -4.89 11.17 -17.95
C PHE A 121 -6.02 10.72 -18.89
N ARG A 122 -5.95 11.07 -20.18
CA ARG A 122 -6.91 10.62 -21.19
C ARG A 122 -6.93 9.10 -21.37
N VAL A 123 -5.77 8.45 -21.28
CA VAL A 123 -5.68 6.98 -21.29
C VAL A 123 -6.28 6.40 -20.01
N GLY A 124 -5.97 6.98 -18.85
CA GLY A 124 -6.51 6.53 -17.57
C GLY A 124 -8.02 6.68 -17.45
N LEU A 125 -8.60 7.73 -18.03
CA LEU A 125 -10.06 7.93 -18.09
C LEU A 125 -10.76 6.84 -18.92
N LYS A 126 -10.06 6.23 -19.89
CA LYS A 126 -10.57 5.10 -20.67
C LYS A 126 -10.44 3.76 -19.93
N ASP A 127 -9.56 3.67 -18.94
CA ASP A 127 -9.34 2.48 -18.10
C ASP A 127 -10.17 2.57 -16.81
N SER A 128 -11.49 2.64 -16.97
CA SER A 128 -12.46 2.76 -15.87
C SER A 128 -12.51 1.53 -14.94
N GLU A 129 -11.83 0.43 -15.31
CA GLU A 129 -11.72 -0.76 -14.46
C GLU A 129 -10.68 -0.56 -13.35
N ASN A 130 -9.66 0.26 -13.60
CA ASN A 130 -8.54 0.43 -12.68
C ASN A 130 -8.43 1.83 -12.09
N LEU A 131 -9.01 2.83 -12.77
CA LEU A 131 -8.86 4.24 -12.44
C LEU A 131 -10.21 4.96 -12.47
N GLU A 132 -10.48 5.76 -11.44
CA GLU A 132 -11.67 6.60 -11.35
C GLU A 132 -11.28 8.08 -11.19
N PRO A 133 -12.03 9.02 -11.79
CA PRO A 133 -11.85 10.43 -11.49
C PRO A 133 -12.24 10.74 -10.05
N CYS A 134 -11.46 11.58 -9.39
CA CYS A 134 -11.80 12.06 -8.05
C CYS A 134 -13.09 12.89 -8.11
N ALA A 135 -14.12 12.44 -7.39
CA ALA A 135 -15.41 13.14 -7.32
C ALA A 135 -15.31 14.56 -6.74
N PHE A 136 -14.23 14.87 -6.00
CA PHE A 136 -14.06 16.16 -5.33
C PHE A 136 -13.48 17.22 -6.26
N CYS A 137 -12.47 16.86 -7.05
CA CYS A 137 -11.81 17.81 -7.94
C CYS A 137 -12.29 17.70 -9.39
N ARG A 138 -13.18 16.74 -9.70
CA ARG A 138 -13.82 16.49 -11.00
C ARG A 138 -12.90 16.82 -12.17
N PRO A 139 -11.77 16.10 -12.29
CA PRO A 139 -10.73 16.45 -13.25
C PRO A 139 -11.19 16.32 -14.70
N GLU A 140 -12.30 15.61 -14.95
CA GLU A 140 -12.98 15.54 -16.24
C GLU A 140 -13.47 16.92 -16.74
N ASP A 141 -13.92 17.80 -15.84
CA ASP A 141 -14.46 19.10 -16.21
C ASP A 141 -13.34 20.02 -16.74
N LYS A 142 -12.13 19.89 -16.20
CA LYS A 142 -10.93 20.65 -16.61
C LYS A 142 -10.38 20.24 -17.97
N LEU A 143 -10.71 19.03 -18.46
CA LEU A 143 -10.31 18.58 -19.78
C LEU A 143 -11.05 19.35 -20.90
N SER A 144 -12.25 19.84 -20.59
CA SER A 144 -13.14 20.58 -21.50
C SER A 144 -12.65 22.00 -21.78
N ASP A 145 -11.84 22.57 -20.89
CA ASP A 145 -11.32 23.95 -20.96
C ASP A 145 -9.93 24.05 -21.60
N ALA A 146 -9.32 22.93 -22.01
CA ALA A 146 -8.03 22.94 -22.69
C ALA A 146 -8.20 23.21 -24.20
N PRO A 147 -7.66 24.32 -24.75
CA PRO A 147 -7.76 24.57 -26.19
C PRO A 147 -7.02 23.47 -26.98
N SER A 148 -7.63 23.09 -28.11
CA SER A 148 -7.14 22.06 -29.05
C SER A 148 -5.81 22.44 -29.71
#